data_AF-A0A927BZP5-F1
#
_entry.id   AF-A0A927BZP5-F1
#
_cell.length_a   1.000
_cell.length_b   1.000
_cell.length_c   1.000
_cell.angle_alpha   90.00
_cell.angle_beta   90.00
_cell.angle_gamma   90.00
#
_symmetry.space_group_name_H-M   'P 1'
#
loop_
_entity.id
_entity.type
_entity.pdbx_description
1 polymer ?
#
loop_
_entity_poly.entity_id
_entity_poly.type
_entity_poly.pdbx_seq_one_letter_code
_entity_poly.pdbx_strand_id
1 'polypeptide(L)'
;MRRIGHWDSESPSPEALRSEQPFAVDALEFYQWLQFIFIPRLRFLLEGKHALPDRCGITPMAEEYYRAKQLPVSGLLSALSEIDRLLNGPA
;
A
#
# COMPACT_ATOMS: atom_id res chain seq x y z
N MET A 1 -4.58 -2.20 9.05
CA MET A 1 -3.59 -3.30 8.96
C MET A 1 -3.46 -4.05 10.29
N ARG A 2 -2.85 -3.49 11.35
CA ARG A 2 -2.72 -4.21 12.65
C ARG A 2 -4.04 -4.76 13.24
N ARG A 3 -5.09 -3.94 13.28
CA ARG A 3 -6.41 -4.34 13.82
C ARG A 3 -7.12 -5.46 13.05
N ILE A 4 -6.72 -5.72 11.81
CA ILE A 4 -7.31 -6.76 10.95
C ILE A 4 -6.35 -7.93 10.70
N GLY A 5 -5.25 -8.02 11.46
CA GLY A 5 -4.27 -9.10 11.32
C GLY A 5 -3.44 -9.06 10.03
N HIS A 6 -3.39 -7.93 9.34
CA HIS A 6 -2.63 -7.74 8.09
C HIS A 6 -1.41 -6.87 8.32
N TRP A 7 -0.69 -7.14 9.40
CA TRP A 7 0.58 -6.51 9.70
C TRP A 7 1.55 -7.60 10.11
N ASP A 8 2.51 -7.89 9.24
CA ASP A 8 3.46 -8.98 9.46
C ASP A 8 4.63 -8.49 10.31
N SER A 9 5.12 -9.36 11.19
CA SER A 9 6.31 -9.08 12.00
C SER A 9 7.60 -9.33 11.22
N GLU A 10 7.56 -10.25 10.26
CA GLU A 10 8.70 -10.66 9.44
C GLU A 10 8.55 -10.14 8.01
N SER A 11 9.66 -9.71 7.42
CA SER A 11 9.69 -9.25 6.04
C SER A 11 9.57 -10.44 5.07
N PRO A 12 8.88 -10.29 3.93
CA PRO A 12 8.97 -11.22 2.81
C PRO A 12 10.42 -11.38 2.32
N SER A 13 10.65 -12.40 1.50
CA SER A 13 11.99 -12.66 0.96
C SER A 13 12.48 -11.49 0.09
N PRO A 14 13.80 -11.25 0.02
CA PRO A 14 14.36 -10.21 -0.83
C PRO A 14 13.95 -10.33 -2.30
N GLU A 15 13.76 -11.56 -2.80
CA GLU A 15 13.30 -11.82 -4.17
C GLU A 15 11.87 -11.33 -4.37
N ALA A 16 10.97 -11.60 -3.43
CA ALA A 16 9.57 -11.15 -3.50
C ALA A 16 9.46 -9.63 -3.45
N LEU A 17 10.30 -8.96 -2.66
CA LEU A 17 10.37 -7.50 -2.58
C LEU A 17 10.89 -6.82 -3.85
N ARG A 18 11.49 -7.60 -4.76
CA ARG A 18 12.07 -7.11 -6.03
C ARG A 18 11.18 -7.37 -7.24
N SER A 19 9.95 -7.83 -7.06
CA SER A 19 9.01 -7.98 -8.18
C SER A 19 8.82 -6.65 -8.91
N GLU A 20 8.84 -6.71 -10.24
CA GLU A 20 8.60 -5.59 -11.15
C GLU A 20 7.13 -5.45 -11.54
N GLN A 21 6.28 -6.43 -11.18
CA GLN A 21 4.85 -6.38 -11.48
C GLN A 21 4.17 -5.28 -10.64
N PRO A 22 3.10 -4.65 -11.17
CA PRO A 22 2.29 -3.72 -10.40
C PRO A 22 1.82 -4.36 -9.09
N PHE A 23 2.02 -3.67 -7.97
CA PHE A 23 1.71 -4.14 -6.62
C PHE A 23 2.39 -5.47 -6.21
N ALA A 24 3.39 -5.93 -6.96
CA ALA A 24 4.04 -7.23 -6.75
C ALA A 24 3.05 -8.40 -6.62
N VAL A 25 1.95 -8.37 -7.40
CA VAL A 25 0.83 -9.33 -7.31
C VAL A 25 1.23 -10.80 -7.56
N ASP A 26 2.38 -11.02 -8.19
CA ASP A 26 2.95 -12.34 -8.45
C ASP A 26 3.71 -12.90 -7.23
N ALA A 27 4.12 -12.05 -6.29
CA ALA A 27 5.04 -12.42 -5.21
C ALA A 27 4.56 -12.06 -3.80
N LEU A 28 3.63 -11.12 -3.66
CA LEU A 28 3.19 -10.57 -2.38
C LEU A 28 1.68 -10.52 -2.27
N GLU A 29 1.18 -10.72 -1.05
CA GLU A 29 -0.15 -10.27 -0.71
C GLU A 29 -0.21 -8.74 -0.72
N PHE A 30 -1.36 -8.17 -1.08
CA PHE A 30 -1.50 -6.72 -1.21
C PHE A 30 -1.13 -5.96 0.09
N TYR A 31 -1.48 -6.51 1.24
CA TYR A 31 -1.11 -5.89 2.52
C TYR A 31 0.40 -5.95 2.81
N GLN A 32 1.11 -6.97 2.31
CA GLN A 32 2.56 -7.06 2.42
C GLN A 32 3.23 -6.03 1.51
N TRP A 33 2.72 -5.86 0.28
CA TRP A 33 3.17 -4.79 -0.60
C TRP A 33 2.97 -3.41 0.04
N LEU A 34 1.80 -3.16 0.66
CA LEU A 34 1.53 -1.92 1.38
C LEU A 34 2.55 -1.70 2.52
N GLN A 35 2.79 -2.73 3.34
CA GLN A 35 3.63 -2.63 4.52
C GLN A 35 5.12 -2.48 4.20
N PHE A 36 5.64 -3.30 3.28
CA PHE A 36 7.09 -3.45 3.09
C PHE A 36 7.64 -2.69 1.89
N ILE A 37 6.79 -2.32 0.92
CA ILE A 37 7.22 -1.57 -0.27
C ILE A 37 6.66 -0.16 -0.24
N PHE A 38 5.34 -0.03 -0.16
CA PHE A 38 4.68 1.27 -0.32
C PHE A 38 4.99 2.25 0.82
N ILE A 39 4.73 1.85 2.08
CA ILE A 39 4.94 2.72 3.25
C ILE A 39 6.41 3.15 3.40
N PRO A 40 7.41 2.24 3.35
CA PRO A 40 8.80 2.64 3.48
C PRO A 40 9.27 3.55 2.35
N ARG A 41 8.83 3.29 1.11
CA ARG A 41 9.13 4.15 -0.05
C ARG A 41 8.56 5.55 0.13
N LEU A 42 7.30 5.67 0.54
CA LEU A 42 6.68 6.97 0.74
C LEU A 42 7.39 7.75 1.86
N ARG A 43 7.74 7.09 2.96
CA ARG A 43 8.52 7.70 4.04
C ARG A 43 9.87 8.20 3.57
N PHE A 44 10.60 7.40 2.80
CA PHE A 44 11.89 7.81 2.23
C PHE A 44 11.76 9.08 1.37
N LEU A 45 10.74 9.16 0.52
CA LEU A 45 10.50 10.34 -0.31
C LEU A 45 10.20 11.58 0.54
N LEU A 46 9.37 11.44 1.57
CA LEU A 46 9.01 12.54 2.48
C LEU A 46 10.21 13.01 3.31
N GLU A 47 10.94 12.08 3.93
CA GLU A 47 12.12 12.37 4.76
C GLU A 47 13.23 13.03 3.94
N GLY A 48 13.42 12.60 2.68
CA GLY A 48 14.38 13.17 1.74
C GLY A 48 13.91 14.43 1.01
N LYS A 49 12.67 14.89 1.24
CA LYS A 49 12.02 15.99 0.47
C LYS A 49 12.11 15.79 -1.04
N HIS A 50 12.05 14.54 -1.48
CA HIS A 50 12.01 14.21 -2.90
C HIS A 50 10.64 14.54 -3.50
N ALA A 51 10.57 14.63 -4.82
CA ALA A 51 9.29 14.73 -5.51
C ALA A 51 8.43 13.50 -5.18
N LEU A 52 7.18 13.76 -4.79
CA LEU A 52 6.20 12.70 -4.59
C LEU A 52 5.70 12.19 -5.95
N PRO A 53 5.15 10.95 -6.01
CA PRO A 53 4.60 10.44 -7.25
C PRO A 53 3.45 11.33 -7.75
N ASP A 54 3.45 11.69 -9.03
CA ASP A 54 2.42 12.52 -9.64
C ASP A 54 1.03 11.85 -9.65
N ARG A 55 1.00 10.51 -9.58
CA ARG A 55 -0.23 9.72 -9.51
C ARG A 55 -0.09 8.57 -8.51
N CYS A 56 -1.07 8.43 -7.64
CA CYS A 56 -1.25 7.30 -6.75
C CYS A 56 -2.69 6.79 -6.83
N GLY A 57 -2.84 5.46 -6.98
CA GLY A 57 -4.14 4.82 -7.14
C GLY A 57 -4.17 3.48 -6.42
N ILE A 58 -3.89 3.50 -5.10
CA ILE A 58 -3.85 2.27 -4.28
C ILE A 58 -5.24 1.88 -3.78
N THR A 59 -6.17 2.84 -3.67
CA THR A 59 -7.53 2.63 -3.15
C THR A 59 -8.33 1.65 -4.01
N PRO A 60 -8.40 1.79 -5.35
CA PRO A 60 -9.15 0.83 -6.17
C PRO A 60 -8.62 -0.61 -6.04
N MET A 61 -7.30 -0.75 -5.91
CA MET A 61 -6.68 -2.06 -5.69
C MET A 61 -7.01 -2.63 -4.31
N ALA A 62 -7.04 -1.79 -3.28
CA ALA A 62 -7.45 -2.20 -1.94
C ALA A 62 -8.93 -2.62 -1.89
N GLU A 63 -9.81 -1.86 -2.53
CA GLU A 63 -11.23 -2.19 -2.64
C GLU A 63 -11.43 -3.56 -3.30
N GLU A 64 -10.71 -3.84 -4.39
CA GLU A 64 -10.78 -5.13 -5.06
C GLU A 64 -10.25 -6.26 -4.18
N TYR A 65 -9.07 -6.09 -3.58
CA TYR A 65 -8.45 -7.10 -2.72
C TYR A 65 -9.32 -7.46 -1.51
N TYR A 66 -10.00 -6.47 -0.92
CA TYR A 66 -10.86 -6.67 0.26
C TYR A 66 -12.32 -6.94 -0.05
N ARG A 67 -12.78 -6.81 -1.31
CA ARG A 67 -14.19 -6.96 -1.72
C ARG A 67 -14.86 -8.22 -1.16
N ALA A 68 -14.17 -9.35 -1.24
CA ALA A 68 -14.69 -10.65 -0.80
C ALA A 68 -14.30 -11.01 0.65
N LYS A 69 -13.50 -10.18 1.32
CA LYS A 69 -13.01 -10.45 2.68
C LYS A 69 -13.99 -9.84 3.69
N GLN A 70 -14.57 -10.69 4.55
CA GLN A 70 -15.47 -10.26 5.63
C GLN A 70 -14.66 -9.64 6.79
N LEU A 71 -13.89 -8.59 6.50
CA LEU A 71 -13.00 -7.91 7.43
C LEU A 71 -13.43 -6.46 7.63
N PRO A 72 -13.26 -5.88 8.84
CA PRO A 72 -13.61 -4.48 9.11
C PRO A 72 -12.54 -3.54 8.55
N VAL A 73 -12.52 -3.37 7.21
CA VAL A 73 -11.49 -2.64 6.48
C VAL A 73 -11.81 -1.17 6.21
N SER A 74 -12.98 -0.67 6.62
CA SER A 74 -13.41 0.71 6.35
C SER A 74 -12.36 1.74 6.74
N GLY A 75 -11.79 1.63 7.94
CA GLY A 75 -10.73 2.54 8.39
C GLY A 75 -9.41 2.41 7.62
N LEU A 76 -9.13 1.24 7.04
CA LEU A 76 -7.98 1.07 6.14
C LEU A 76 -8.25 1.74 4.79
N LEU A 77 -9.42 1.49 4.18
CA LEU A 77 -9.82 2.08 2.91
C LEU A 77 -9.86 3.62 2.99
N SER A 78 -10.41 4.18 4.07
CA SER A 78 -10.40 5.63 4.29
C SER A 78 -8.99 6.21 4.37
N ALA A 79 -8.06 5.52 5.03
CA ALA A 79 -6.68 5.98 5.13
C ALA A 79 -5.95 5.92 3.77
N LEU A 80 -6.19 4.87 2.97
CA LEU A 80 -5.62 4.72 1.64
C LEU A 80 -6.18 5.77 0.67
N SER A 81 -7.49 6.04 0.74
CA SER A 81 -8.15 7.09 -0.05
C SER A 81 -7.59 8.48 0.24
N GLU A 82 -7.33 8.78 1.52
CA GLU A 82 -6.71 10.04 1.90
C GLU A 82 -5.27 10.16 1.38
N ILE A 83 -4.50 9.07 1.38
CA ILE A 83 -3.15 9.06 0.77
C ILE A 83 -3.24 9.34 -0.74
N ASP A 84 -4.11 8.64 -1.47
CA ASP A 84 -4.30 8.88 -2.90
C ASP A 84 -4.70 10.35 -3.18
N ARG A 85 -5.62 10.91 -2.37
CA ARG A 85 -6.05 12.31 -2.49
C ARG A 85 -4.90 13.30 -2.26
N LEU A 86 -4.09 13.07 -1.23
CA LEU A 86 -2.95 13.93 -0.91
C LEU A 86 -1.86 13.88 -1.99
N LEU A 87 -1.65 12.71 -2.61
CA LEU A 87 -0.63 12.53 -3.64
C LEU A 87 -1.07 13.02 -5.03
N ASN A 88 -2.35 12.88 -5.38
CA ASN A 88 -2.88 13.34 -6.67
C ASN A 88 -3.13 14.86 -6.73
N GLY A 89 -2.98 15.57 -5.62
CA GLY A 89 -3.26 17.00 -5.50
C GLY A 89 -4.77 17.33 -5.52
N PRO A 90 -5.15 18.58 -5.21
CA PRO A 90 -6.50 19.06 -5.51
C PRO A 90 -6.71 19.01 -7.03
N ALA A 91 -7.85 18.46 -7.45
CA ALA A 91 -8.29 18.50 -8.84
C ALA A 91 -8.45 19.95 -9.35
#